data_AF-A0AAV6LNI5-F1
#
_entry.id   AF-A0AAV6LNI5-F1
#
_cell.length_a   1.000
_cell.length_b   1.000
_cell.length_c   1.000
_cell.angle_alpha   90.00
_cell.angle_beta   90.00
_cell.angle_gamma   90.00
#
_symmetry.space_group_name_H-M   'P 1'
#
loop_
_entity.id
_entity.type
_entity.pdbx_description
1 polymer ?
#
loop_
_entity_poly.entity_id
_entity_poly.type
_entity_poly.pdbx_seq_one_letter_code
_entity_poly.pdbx_strand_id
1 'polypeptide(L)'
;MEIGLEGFYGESSKQNNPGNQVVGTDFISNNQIPGIDFATIHLYPEQWMQGSKKEEQSAFVEKWIRTHIADSNSLLKKPLLLAEFGKSSKSAGYSVGARDEYYQYIYNTVFGCVKSGGPLGGGLFWQLMASGMDSFRDGYEVVLDECPSTAAIIYQQSRRLSAIN
;
A
#
# COMPACT_ATOMS: atom_id res chain seq x y z
N MET A 1 10.13 10.47 11.90
CA MET A 1 10.60 10.91 10.58
C MET A 1 10.64 9.71 9.66
N GLU A 2 10.21 9.93 8.43
CA GLU A 2 10.20 8.97 7.33
C GLU A 2 10.71 9.67 6.06
N ILE A 3 10.88 8.94 4.95
CA ILE A 3 11.52 9.45 3.72
C ILE A 3 10.50 9.79 2.61
N GLY A 4 9.33 9.15 2.61
CA GLY A 4 8.20 9.48 1.73
C GLY A 4 8.36 8.93 0.33
N LEU A 5 9.09 7.83 0.17
CA LEU A 5 9.40 7.22 -1.12
C LEU A 5 8.52 5.99 -1.38
N GLU A 6 8.42 5.64 -2.66
CA GLU A 6 7.62 4.51 -3.17
C GLU A 6 7.97 3.16 -2.52
N GLY A 7 9.22 3.00 -2.08
CA GLY A 7 9.74 1.75 -1.52
C GLY A 7 10.58 0.93 -2.50
N PHE A 8 10.97 1.45 -3.67
CA PHE A 8 11.79 0.69 -4.61
C PHE A 8 13.19 0.38 -4.06
N TYR A 9 13.65 -0.82 -4.36
CA TYR A 9 14.97 -1.35 -4.02
C TYR A 9 16.06 -0.84 -4.96
N GLY A 10 17.30 -0.79 -4.47
CA GLY A 10 18.48 -0.53 -5.28
C GLY A 10 18.92 -1.74 -6.12
N GLU A 11 20.04 -1.58 -6.82
CA GLU A 11 20.58 -2.54 -7.80
C GLU A 11 20.70 -3.98 -7.27
N SER A 12 21.09 -4.16 -6.00
CA SER A 12 21.29 -5.48 -5.38
C SER A 12 20.01 -6.29 -5.17
N SER A 13 18.85 -5.61 -5.15
CA SER A 13 17.55 -6.21 -4.87
C SER A 13 16.48 -5.81 -5.88
N LYS A 14 16.90 -5.33 -7.06
CA LYS A 14 16.00 -4.81 -8.10
C LYS A 14 14.98 -5.82 -8.59
N GLN A 15 15.22 -7.14 -8.44
CA GLN A 15 14.26 -8.20 -8.76
C GLN A 15 12.94 -8.15 -7.95
N ASN A 16 12.91 -7.33 -6.90
CA ASN A 16 11.70 -7.05 -6.11
C ASN A 16 10.89 -5.88 -6.66
N ASN A 17 11.48 -5.06 -7.54
CA ASN A 17 10.81 -3.92 -8.16
C ASN A 17 9.98 -4.35 -9.39
N PRO A 18 8.93 -3.59 -9.75
CA PRO A 18 8.25 -3.73 -11.03
C PRO A 18 9.24 -3.72 -12.19
N GLY A 19 9.18 -4.75 -13.04
CA GLY A 19 10.04 -4.85 -14.22
C GLY A 19 11.55 -4.92 -13.94
N ASN A 20 11.96 -5.21 -12.70
CA ASN A 20 13.35 -5.19 -12.24
C ASN A 20 14.07 -3.83 -12.42
N GLN A 21 13.31 -2.73 -12.44
CA GLN A 21 13.83 -1.39 -12.67
C GLN A 21 14.39 -0.76 -11.38
N VAL A 22 15.37 0.13 -11.52
CA VAL A 22 15.91 0.95 -10.42
C VAL A 22 15.62 2.41 -10.75
N VAL A 23 15.16 3.18 -9.75
CA VAL A 23 14.70 4.57 -9.95
C VAL A 23 15.49 5.59 -9.13
N GLY A 24 16.66 5.21 -8.64
CA GLY A 24 17.52 6.09 -7.83
C GLY A 24 17.26 6.06 -6.32
N THR A 25 16.35 5.21 -5.86
CA THR A 25 16.09 4.94 -4.44
C THR A 25 16.54 3.53 -4.07
N ASP A 26 16.74 3.30 -2.78
CA ASP A 26 16.98 1.97 -2.24
C ASP A 26 16.35 1.82 -0.85
N PHE A 27 15.24 1.07 -0.79
CA PHE A 27 14.47 0.83 0.42
C PHE A 27 15.34 0.48 1.63
N ILE A 28 16.36 -0.36 1.47
CA ILE A 28 17.19 -0.80 2.60
C ILE A 28 18.11 0.32 3.06
N SER A 29 19.01 0.78 2.20
CA SER A 29 20.04 1.75 2.61
C SER A 29 19.45 3.10 3.00
N ASN A 30 18.37 3.54 2.35
CA ASN A 30 17.67 4.78 2.72
C ASN A 30 17.05 4.67 4.12
N ASN A 31 16.36 3.57 4.43
CA ASN A 31 15.74 3.39 5.74
C ASN A 31 16.71 2.95 6.84
N GLN A 32 17.98 2.66 6.54
CA GLN A 32 19.02 2.42 7.56
C GLN A 32 19.59 3.72 8.17
N ILE A 33 19.31 4.88 7.58
CA ILE A 33 19.75 6.17 8.10
C ILE A 33 19.23 6.34 9.55
N PRO A 34 20.09 6.71 10.54
CA PRO A 34 19.71 6.76 11.94
C PRO A 34 18.54 7.69 12.29
N GLY A 35 18.34 8.76 11.51
CA GLY A 35 17.25 9.72 11.73
C GLY A 35 15.88 9.27 11.21
N ILE A 36 15.78 8.10 10.56
CA ILE A 36 14.52 7.56 10.04
C ILE A 36 13.92 6.61 11.06
N ASP A 37 12.70 6.88 11.52
CA ASP A 37 12.09 6.15 12.63
C ASP A 37 11.26 4.96 12.17
N PHE A 38 10.66 5.05 10.98
CA PHE A 38 9.87 4.00 10.36
C PHE A 38 9.99 4.06 8.84
N ALA A 39 9.74 2.93 8.18
CA ALA A 39 9.77 2.80 6.74
C ALA A 39 8.37 2.96 6.14
N THR A 40 8.29 3.45 4.91
CA THR A 40 7.07 3.56 4.13
C THR A 40 7.20 2.83 2.81
N ILE A 41 6.07 2.33 2.30
CA ILE A 41 5.94 1.85 0.92
C ILE A 41 4.63 2.36 0.32
N HIS A 42 4.62 2.54 -0.99
CA HIS A 42 3.41 2.79 -1.77
C HIS A 42 3.06 1.53 -2.57
N LEU A 43 1.88 1.51 -3.19
CA LEU A 43 1.45 0.36 -3.98
C LEU A 43 0.45 0.72 -5.08
N TYR A 44 0.95 0.75 -6.32
CA TYR A 44 0.15 1.06 -7.52
C TYR A 44 0.41 0.07 -8.67
N PRO A 45 0.00 -1.21 -8.53
CA PRO A 45 0.30 -2.25 -9.53
C PRO A 45 -0.23 -1.92 -10.92
N GLU A 46 -1.38 -1.23 -11.02
CA GLU A 46 -1.98 -0.84 -12.30
C GLU A 46 -1.14 0.19 -13.05
N GLN A 47 -0.43 1.07 -12.33
CA GLN A 47 0.44 2.09 -12.91
C GLN A 47 1.83 1.55 -13.21
N TRP A 48 2.38 0.72 -12.32
CA TRP A 48 3.74 0.21 -12.43
C TRP A 48 3.87 -1.00 -13.37
N MET A 49 2.79 -1.75 -13.56
CA MET A 49 2.74 -2.96 -14.37
C MET A 49 1.72 -2.83 -15.51
N GLN A 50 1.84 -1.75 -16.28
CA GLN A 50 0.97 -1.51 -17.43
C GLN A 50 1.06 -2.67 -18.44
N GLY A 51 -0.10 -3.18 -18.85
CA GLY A 51 -0.20 -4.31 -19.77
C GLY A 51 -0.10 -5.70 -19.14
N SER A 52 0.24 -5.80 -17.84
CA SER A 52 0.21 -7.08 -17.11
C SER A 52 -1.21 -7.56 -16.83
N LYS A 53 -1.35 -8.87 -16.65
CA LYS A 53 -2.64 -9.50 -16.31
C LYS A 53 -3.01 -9.25 -14.84
N LYS A 54 -4.29 -9.37 -14.51
CA LYS A 54 -4.80 -9.18 -13.13
C LYS A 54 -4.12 -10.13 -12.13
N GLU A 55 -3.84 -11.36 -12.55
CA GLU A 55 -3.19 -12.38 -11.72
C GLU A 55 -1.73 -12.01 -11.43
N GLU A 56 -1.02 -11.47 -12.42
CA GLU A 56 0.36 -11.01 -12.27
C GLU A 56 0.45 -9.81 -11.33
N GLN A 57 -0.47 -8.85 -11.46
CA GLN A 57 -0.59 -7.71 -10.55
C GLN A 57 -0.91 -8.16 -9.12
N SER A 58 -1.78 -9.16 -8.96
CA SER A 58 -2.16 -9.69 -7.64
C SER A 58 -0.97 -10.41 -6.98
N ALA A 59 -0.23 -11.22 -7.75
CA ALA A 59 1.00 -11.87 -7.28
C ALA A 59 2.09 -10.85 -6.92
N PHE A 60 2.19 -9.75 -7.69
CA PHE A 60 3.10 -8.66 -7.37
C PHE A 60 2.72 -7.96 -6.07
N VAL A 61 1.43 -7.63 -5.86
CA VAL A 61 0.93 -7.02 -4.61
C VAL A 61 1.32 -7.86 -3.39
N GLU A 62 1.09 -9.18 -3.44
CA GLU A 62 1.45 -10.08 -2.35
C GLU A 62 2.97 -10.09 -2.11
N LYS A 63 3.75 -10.27 -3.19
CA LYS A 63 5.22 -10.30 -3.11
C LYS A 63 5.75 -8.98 -2.55
N TRP A 64 5.26 -7.85 -3.04
CA TRP A 64 5.68 -6.51 -2.65
C TRP A 64 5.50 -6.30 -1.15
N ILE A 65 4.30 -6.52 -0.63
CA ILE A 65 4.02 -6.33 0.80
C ILE A 65 4.85 -7.30 1.65
N ARG A 66 4.92 -8.58 1.25
CA ARG A 66 5.63 -9.61 2.02
C ARG A 66 7.14 -9.34 2.10
N THR A 67 7.77 -8.94 1.00
CA THR A 67 9.21 -8.64 0.98
C THR A 67 9.51 -7.45 1.88
N HIS A 68 8.75 -6.36 1.79
CA HIS A 68 8.97 -5.18 2.63
C HIS A 68 8.70 -5.45 4.12
N ILE A 69 7.71 -6.28 4.45
CA ILE A 69 7.51 -6.78 5.82
C ILE A 69 8.76 -7.53 6.30
N ALA A 70 9.27 -8.47 5.49
CA ALA A 70 10.42 -9.28 5.86
C ALA A 70 11.67 -8.43 6.11
N ASP A 71 11.93 -7.47 5.23
CA ASP A 71 13.11 -6.59 5.33
C ASP A 71 12.98 -5.58 6.47
N SER A 72 11.78 -5.01 6.68
CA SER A 72 11.51 -4.13 7.82
C SER A 72 11.73 -4.86 9.15
N ASN A 73 11.29 -6.12 9.22
CA ASN A 73 11.44 -6.95 10.41
C ASN A 73 12.88 -7.44 10.63
N SER A 74 13.58 -7.85 9.58
CA SER A 74 14.86 -8.57 9.71
C SER A 74 16.08 -7.67 9.58
N LEU A 75 16.04 -6.67 8.68
CA LEU A 75 17.18 -5.83 8.33
C LEU A 75 17.07 -4.45 8.97
N LEU A 76 15.90 -3.81 8.87
CA LEU A 76 15.73 -2.43 9.34
C LEU A 76 15.46 -2.35 10.84
N LYS A 77 14.74 -3.35 11.39
CA LYS A 77 14.22 -3.33 12.77
C LYS A 77 13.36 -2.09 13.04
N LYS A 78 12.58 -1.69 12.04
CA LYS A 78 11.73 -0.49 12.06
C LYS A 78 10.29 -0.85 11.69
N PRO A 79 9.28 -0.12 12.22
CA PRO A 79 7.91 -0.26 11.75
C PRO A 79 7.81 0.06 10.26
N LEU A 80 6.79 -0.50 9.61
CA LEU A 80 6.44 -0.31 8.22
C LEU A 80 5.03 0.26 8.12
N LEU A 81 4.85 1.24 7.26
CA LEU A 81 3.55 1.79 6.89
C LEU A 81 3.33 1.62 5.39
N LEU A 82 2.20 1.05 4.99
CA LEU A 82 1.73 1.16 3.60
C LEU A 82 1.10 2.55 3.43
N ALA A 83 1.91 3.53 3.06
CA ALA A 83 1.56 4.95 3.11
C ALA A 83 0.64 5.37 1.97
N GLU A 84 0.63 4.62 0.87
CA GLU A 84 -0.32 4.82 -0.22
C GLU A 84 -0.72 3.50 -0.87
N PHE A 85 -2.01 3.32 -1.11
CA PHE A 85 -2.55 2.28 -1.98
C PHE A 85 -3.92 2.70 -2.51
N GLY A 86 -4.31 2.20 -3.67
CA GLY A 86 -5.64 2.51 -4.23
C GLY A 86 -6.02 1.65 -5.43
N LYS A 87 -7.28 1.76 -5.84
CA LYS A 87 -7.82 1.13 -7.06
C LYS A 87 -8.44 2.22 -7.93
N SER A 88 -7.84 2.48 -9.09
CA SER A 88 -8.24 3.62 -9.92
C SER A 88 -9.51 3.32 -10.71
N SER A 89 -10.42 4.28 -10.74
CA SER A 89 -11.59 4.27 -11.63
C SER A 89 -11.22 4.37 -13.11
N LYS A 90 -9.99 4.79 -13.40
CA LYS A 90 -9.43 4.88 -14.76
C LYS A 90 -8.86 3.54 -15.25
N SER A 91 -8.75 2.54 -14.38
CA SER A 91 -8.21 1.23 -14.74
C SER A 91 -9.26 0.35 -15.42
N ALA A 92 -8.81 -0.47 -16.38
CA ALA A 92 -9.68 -1.41 -17.09
C ALA A 92 -10.32 -2.42 -16.12
N GLY A 93 -11.63 -2.63 -16.25
CA GLY A 93 -12.37 -3.55 -15.38
C GLY A 93 -12.64 -3.01 -13.97
N TYR A 94 -12.52 -1.69 -13.77
CA TYR A 94 -12.90 -1.06 -12.52
C TYR A 94 -14.38 -1.25 -12.19
N SER A 95 -14.65 -1.51 -10.92
CA SER A 95 -15.94 -1.35 -10.27
C SER A 95 -15.70 -1.03 -8.80
N VAL A 96 -16.70 -0.49 -8.11
CA VAL A 96 -16.61 -0.30 -6.64
C VAL A 96 -16.36 -1.65 -5.95
N GLY A 97 -16.97 -2.74 -6.43
CA GLY A 97 -16.71 -4.09 -5.92
C GLY A 97 -15.24 -4.52 -6.07
N ALA A 98 -14.59 -4.20 -7.21
CA ALA A 98 -13.17 -4.50 -7.40
C ALA A 98 -12.26 -3.65 -6.49
N ARG A 99 -12.64 -2.41 -6.19
CA ARG A 99 -11.97 -1.57 -5.18
C ARG A 99 -12.14 -2.17 -3.79
N ASP A 100 -13.35 -2.56 -3.43
CA ASP A 100 -13.70 -3.13 -2.14
C ASP A 100 -12.95 -4.43 -1.86
N GLU A 101 -12.89 -5.35 -2.83
CA GLU A 101 -12.09 -6.58 -2.76
C GLU A 101 -10.60 -6.28 -2.49
N TYR A 102 -10.06 -5.30 -3.21
CA TYR A 102 -8.66 -4.90 -3.07
C TYR A 102 -8.39 -4.29 -1.68
N TYR A 103 -9.26 -3.39 -1.21
CA TYR A 103 -9.16 -2.77 0.12
C TYR A 103 -9.27 -3.82 1.23
N GLN A 104 -10.21 -4.77 1.11
CA GLN A 104 -10.33 -5.87 2.06
C GLN A 104 -9.07 -6.72 2.12
N TYR A 105 -8.46 -7.06 0.98
CA TYR A 105 -7.20 -7.81 0.95
C TYR A 105 -6.08 -7.06 1.68
N ILE A 106 -5.88 -5.79 1.36
CA ILE A 106 -4.83 -4.96 1.99
C ILE A 106 -5.06 -4.85 3.50
N TYR A 107 -6.28 -4.50 3.93
CA TYR A 107 -6.60 -4.35 5.34
C TYR A 107 -6.55 -5.67 6.12
N ASN A 108 -6.93 -6.79 5.52
CA ASN A 108 -6.73 -8.11 6.13
C ASN A 108 -5.25 -8.44 6.30
N THR A 109 -4.41 -8.07 5.33
CA THR A 109 -2.95 -8.26 5.39
C THR A 109 -2.34 -7.42 6.52
N VAL A 110 -2.69 -6.13 6.58
CA VAL A 110 -2.28 -5.22 7.67
C VAL A 110 -2.73 -5.77 9.02
N PHE A 111 -4.01 -6.07 9.18
CA PHE A 111 -4.55 -6.59 10.45
C PHE A 111 -3.86 -7.89 10.87
N GLY A 112 -3.63 -8.81 9.92
CA GLY A 112 -2.91 -10.05 10.18
C GLY A 112 -1.50 -9.81 10.70
N CYS A 113 -0.77 -8.88 10.07
CA CYS A 113 0.59 -8.53 10.48
C CYS A 113 0.63 -7.88 11.87
N VAL A 114 -0.25 -6.90 12.14
CA VAL A 114 -0.36 -6.26 13.46
C VAL A 114 -0.70 -7.30 14.54
N LYS A 115 -1.69 -8.15 14.29
CA LYS A 115 -2.11 -9.20 15.23
C LYS A 115 -1.00 -10.22 15.55
N SER A 116 -0.08 -10.47 14.61
CA SER A 116 1.07 -11.35 14.82
C SER A 116 2.29 -10.64 15.41
N GLY A 117 2.20 -9.34 15.75
CA GLY A 117 3.34 -8.55 16.25
C GLY A 117 4.38 -8.23 15.16
N GLY A 118 3.97 -8.23 13.88
CA GLY A 118 4.84 -7.90 12.76
C GLY A 118 4.99 -6.39 12.55
N PRO A 119 5.89 -5.97 11.63
CA PRO A 119 6.26 -4.56 11.48
C PRO A 119 5.24 -3.71 10.72
N LEU A 120 4.34 -4.29 9.91
CA LEU A 120 3.35 -3.52 9.14
C LEU A 120 2.25 -3.02 10.08
N GLY A 121 2.38 -1.78 10.52
CA GLY A 121 1.54 -1.18 11.56
C GLY A 121 0.23 -0.55 11.05
N GLY A 122 0.11 -0.34 9.75
CA GLY A 122 -1.05 0.35 9.18
C GLY A 122 -1.04 0.44 7.66
N GLY A 123 -2.12 1.00 7.12
CA GLY A 123 -2.24 1.33 5.71
C GLY A 123 -3.10 2.58 5.51
N LEU A 124 -2.65 3.47 4.64
CA LEU A 124 -3.34 4.71 4.28
C LEU A 124 -3.75 4.60 2.80
N PHE A 125 -5.05 4.67 2.55
CA PHE A 125 -5.54 4.64 1.18
C PHE A 125 -5.38 6.00 0.52
N TRP A 126 -5.08 6.00 -0.77
CA TRP A 126 -5.08 7.18 -1.63
C TRP A 126 -6.38 7.17 -2.45
N GLN A 127 -7.23 8.20 -2.41
CA GLN A 127 -7.21 9.33 -1.46
C GLN A 127 -8.63 9.68 -1.00
N LEU A 128 -8.75 10.26 0.18
CA LEU A 128 -10.03 10.77 0.66
C LEU A 128 -10.40 12.07 -0.06
N MET A 129 -11.64 12.19 -0.49
CA MET A 129 -12.20 13.45 -0.99
C MET A 129 -13.54 13.77 -0.32
N ALA A 130 -13.83 15.07 -0.21
CA ALA A 130 -15.15 15.55 0.18
C ALA A 130 -16.05 15.70 -1.05
N SER A 131 -17.36 15.65 -0.85
CA SER A 131 -18.33 15.90 -1.92
C SER A 131 -18.17 17.32 -2.50
N GLY A 132 -18.36 17.46 -3.81
CA GLY A 132 -18.17 18.72 -4.54
C GLY A 132 -16.73 19.05 -4.94
N MET A 133 -15.77 18.15 -4.70
CA MET A 133 -14.36 18.31 -5.11
C MET A 133 -14.05 17.68 -6.47
N ASP A 134 -15.03 17.54 -7.36
CA ASP A 134 -14.92 16.77 -8.59
C ASP A 134 -13.77 17.18 -9.51
N SER A 135 -13.35 18.44 -9.49
CA SER A 135 -12.22 18.96 -10.27
C SER A 135 -10.85 18.40 -9.87
N PHE A 136 -10.75 17.79 -8.68
CA PHE A 136 -9.50 17.23 -8.17
C PHE A 136 -9.38 15.72 -8.38
N ARG A 137 -10.43 15.06 -8.89
CA ARG A 137 -10.48 13.60 -9.05
C ARG A 137 -9.34 13.09 -9.93
N ASP A 138 -8.45 12.31 -9.33
CA ASP A 138 -7.34 11.66 -10.02
C ASP A 138 -7.67 10.21 -10.45
N GLY A 139 -8.84 9.72 -10.06
CA GLY A 139 -9.35 8.37 -10.30
C GLY A 139 -9.26 7.46 -9.07
N TYR A 140 -8.49 7.85 -8.04
CA TYR A 140 -8.35 7.06 -6.81
C TYR A 140 -9.25 7.55 -5.69
N GLU A 141 -9.95 8.66 -5.89
CA GLU A 141 -10.76 9.27 -4.85
C GLU A 141 -11.78 8.30 -4.24
N VAL A 142 -11.90 8.38 -2.92
CA VAL A 142 -13.00 7.81 -2.15
C VAL A 142 -13.72 8.98 -1.50
N VAL A 143 -14.93 9.26 -1.98
CA VAL A 143 -15.87 10.15 -1.30
C VAL A 143 -16.75 9.26 -0.42
N LEU A 144 -16.57 9.34 0.91
CA LEU A 144 -17.18 8.38 1.85
C LEU A 144 -18.71 8.33 1.73
N ASP A 145 -19.35 9.49 1.53
CA ASP A 145 -20.80 9.61 1.40
C ASP A 145 -21.34 9.03 0.07
N GLU A 146 -20.49 8.94 -0.96
CA GLU A 146 -20.85 8.41 -2.28
C GLU A 146 -20.50 6.91 -2.44
N CYS A 147 -19.64 6.37 -1.56
CA CYS A 147 -19.12 5.01 -1.62
C CYS A 147 -19.31 4.27 -0.28
N PRO A 148 -20.57 3.98 0.14
CA PRO A 148 -20.86 3.45 1.47
C PRO A 148 -20.24 2.06 1.73
N SER A 149 -20.05 1.23 0.70
CA SER A 149 -19.41 -0.08 0.85
C SER A 149 -17.92 0.04 1.17
N THR A 150 -17.19 0.89 0.44
CA THR A 150 -15.78 1.19 0.72
C THR A 150 -15.63 1.85 2.10
N ALA A 151 -16.52 2.80 2.44
CA ALA A 151 -16.54 3.44 3.75
C ALA A 151 -16.74 2.43 4.89
N ALA A 152 -17.63 1.44 4.72
CA ALA A 152 -17.84 0.38 5.69
C ALA A 152 -16.60 -0.49 5.89
N ILE A 153 -15.85 -0.81 4.82
CA ILE A 153 -14.59 -1.57 4.90
C ILE A 153 -13.53 -0.79 5.69
N ILE A 154 -13.37 0.50 5.39
CA ILE A 154 -12.43 1.39 6.12
C ILE A 154 -12.81 1.43 7.60
N TYR A 155 -14.08 1.67 7.91
CA TYR A 155 -14.60 1.70 9.29
C TYR A 155 -14.33 0.38 10.03
N GLN A 156 -14.61 -0.76 9.39
CA GLN A 156 -14.37 -2.08 9.98
C GLN A 156 -12.89 -2.33 10.26
N GLN A 157 -11.99 -1.92 9.37
CA GLN A 157 -10.55 -2.03 9.62
C GLN A 157 -10.14 -1.19 10.83
N SER A 158 -10.56 0.08 10.91
CA SER A 158 -10.24 0.95 12.04
C SER A 158 -10.71 0.34 13.37
N ARG A 159 -11.94 -0.18 13.39
CA ARG A 159 -12.51 -0.88 14.56
C ARG A 159 -11.69 -2.11 14.95
N ARG A 160 -11.28 -2.92 13.98
CA ARG A 160 -10.48 -4.13 14.20
C ARG A 160 -9.11 -3.81 14.78
N LEU A 161 -8.41 -2.82 14.23
CA LEU A 161 -7.11 -2.38 14.75
C LEU A 161 -7.22 -1.77 16.15
N SER A 162 -8.26 -0.97 16.43
CA SER A 162 -8.47 -0.39 17.77
C SER A 162 -8.74 -1.42 18.87
N ALA A 163 -9.10 -2.65 18.50
CA ALA A 163 -9.35 -3.75 19.43
C ALA A 163 -8.09 -4.61 19.69
N ILE A 164 -6.97 -4.30 19.02
CA ILE A 164 -5.67 -4.91 19.30
C ILE A 164 -5.00 -4.05 20.38
N ASN A 165 -4.66 -4.68 21.51
CA ASN A 165 -3.95 -4.04 22.63
C ASN A 165 -2.45 -3.93 22.34
#